data_AF-A0A101X0W1-F1
#
_entry.id   AF-A0A101X0W1-F1
#
_cell.length_a   1.000
_cell.length_b   1.000
_cell.length_c   1.000
_cell.angle_alpha   90.00
_cell.angle_beta   90.00
_cell.angle_gamma   90.00
#
_symmetry.space_group_name_H-M   'P 1'
#
loop_
_entity.id
_entity.type
_entity.pdbx_description
1 polymer ?
#
loop_
_entity_poly.entity_id
_entity_poly.type
_entity_poly.pdbx_seq_one_letter_code
_entity_poly.pdbx_strand_id
1 'polypeptide(L)'
;MSRASSIPGDDYVDEVEDEVVRCRMCGKPFDTKRHIMTTKVRLGIKGDPEWLYLCPDCRRYYTAKKMLEAGLGIKGARNLPGVQS
;
A
#
# COMPACT_ATOMS: atom_id res chain seq x y z
N MET A 1 -27.43 34.14 39.58
CA MET A 1 -26.07 34.05 39.01
C MET A 1 -25.67 32.59 38.99
N SER A 2 -26.03 31.86 37.94
CA SER A 2 -25.78 30.42 37.85
C SER A 2 -24.44 30.23 37.15
N ARG A 3 -23.42 29.81 37.90
CA ARG A 3 -22.08 29.50 37.38
C ARG A 3 -22.20 28.39 36.35
N ALA A 4 -21.98 28.73 35.08
CA ALA A 4 -21.76 27.75 34.04
C ALA A 4 -20.47 27.00 34.39
N SER A 5 -20.61 25.72 34.72
CA SER A 5 -19.49 24.80 34.89
C SER A 5 -18.80 24.68 33.54
N SER A 6 -17.62 25.28 33.41
CA SER A 6 -16.74 25.14 32.26
C SER A 6 -16.45 23.65 32.06
N ILE A 7 -17.02 23.04 31.02
CA ILE A 7 -16.58 21.73 30.55
C ILE A 7 -15.23 21.99 29.88
N PRO A 8 -14.11 21.44 30.37
CA PRO A 8 -12.92 21.39 29.56
C PRO A 8 -13.26 20.42 28.42
N GLY A 9 -13.52 20.98 27.25
CA GLY A 9 -13.51 20.20 26.02
C GLY A 9 -12.08 19.73 25.83
N ASP A 10 -11.77 18.57 26.40
CA ASP A 10 -10.58 17.82 26.02
C ASP A 10 -10.77 17.47 24.55
N ASP A 11 -10.23 18.33 23.68
CA ASP A 11 -10.05 18.12 22.25
C ASP A 11 -9.06 16.95 22.11
N TYR A 12 -9.56 15.72 22.30
CA TYR A 12 -8.85 14.48 22.03
C TYR A 12 -8.64 14.41 20.51
N VAL A 13 -7.57 15.04 20.04
CA VAL A 13 -6.98 14.72 18.76
C VAL A 13 -6.39 13.32 18.87
N ASP A 14 -7.15 12.33 18.43
CA ASP A 14 -6.65 10.99 18.15
C ASP A 14 -5.63 11.15 17.01
N GLU A 15 -4.35 11.28 17.35
CA GLU A 15 -3.25 11.34 16.40
C GLU A 15 -3.14 9.99 15.70
N VAL A 16 -3.96 9.80 14.68
CA VAL A 16 -3.89 8.61 13.82
C VAL A 16 -2.63 8.73 12.97
N GLU A 17 -1.52 8.15 13.43
CA GLU A 17 -0.36 7.89 12.58
C GLU A 17 -0.76 6.88 11.49
N ASP A 18 -1.13 7.39 10.33
CA ASP A 18 -1.32 6.55 9.15
C ASP A 18 0.04 5.96 8.74
N GLU A 19 0.22 4.68 9.02
CA GLU A 19 1.46 3.99 8.69
C GLU A 19 1.64 3.90 7.17
N VAL A 20 2.70 4.55 6.68
CA VAL A 20 3.04 4.63 5.26
C VAL A 20 3.52 3.27 4.75
N VAL A 21 2.92 2.83 3.66
CA VAL A 21 3.31 1.64 2.92
C VAL A 21 4.29 2.02 1.82
N ARG A 22 5.43 1.31 1.81
CA ARG A 22 6.49 1.46 0.81
C ARG A 22 6.40 0.34 -0.21
N CYS A 23 6.68 0.67 -1.46
CA CYS A 23 6.71 -0.28 -2.55
C CYS A 23 7.81 -1.32 -2.30
N ARG A 24 7.47 -2.61 -2.36
CA ARG A 24 8.47 -3.69 -2.19
C ARG A 24 9.52 -3.75 -3.30
N MET A 25 9.23 -3.19 -4.48
CA MET A 25 10.17 -3.18 -5.61
C MET A 25 11.09 -1.97 -5.64
N CYS A 26 10.58 -0.77 -5.35
CA CYS A 26 11.36 0.47 -5.48
C CYS A 26 11.57 1.24 -4.17
N GLY A 27 11.00 0.78 -3.04
CA GLY A 27 11.15 1.39 -1.72
C GLY A 27 10.42 2.72 -1.51
N LYS A 28 9.84 3.31 -2.58
CA LYS A 28 9.14 4.59 -2.52
C LYS A 28 7.84 4.46 -1.70
N PRO A 29 7.54 5.41 -0.81
CA PRO A 29 6.22 5.49 -0.18
C PRO A 29 5.17 5.75 -1.26
N PHE A 30 4.06 5.02 -1.22
CA PHE A 30 3.03 5.16 -2.25
C PHE A 30 1.59 5.15 -1.70
N ASP A 31 1.37 4.64 -0.49
CA ASP A 31 0.03 4.51 0.08
C ASP A 31 0.09 4.36 1.61
N THR A 32 -1.07 4.20 2.26
CA THR A 32 -1.20 3.94 3.70
C THR A 32 -1.75 2.54 3.98
N LYS A 33 -1.43 1.98 5.16
CA LYS A 33 -1.94 0.65 5.54
C LYS A 33 -3.46 0.58 5.54
N ARG A 34 -4.13 1.66 5.98
CA ARG A 34 -5.60 1.77 5.99
C ARG A 34 -6.19 1.63 4.59
N HIS A 35 -5.56 2.26 3.59
CA HIS A 35 -6.02 2.16 2.20
C HIS A 35 -5.82 0.73 1.65
N ILE A 36 -4.69 0.10 1.94
CA ILE A 36 -4.42 -1.29 1.52
C ILE A 36 -5.43 -2.25 2.13
N MET A 37 -5.72 -2.13 3.44
CA MET A 37 -6.73 -2.95 4.13
C MET A 37 -8.12 -2.76 3.53
N THR A 38 -8.53 -1.50 3.32
CA THR A 38 -9.82 -1.18 2.71
C THR A 38 -9.94 -1.78 1.31
N THR A 39 -8.88 -1.68 0.50
CA THR A 39 -8.82 -2.25 -0.84
C THR A 39 -8.91 -3.79 -0.81
N LYS A 40 -8.20 -4.44 0.11
CA LYS A 40 -8.24 -5.89 0.31
C LYS A 40 -9.66 -6.37 0.62
N VAL A 41 -10.36 -5.69 1.52
CA VAL A 41 -11.77 -6.00 1.87
C VAL A 41 -12.70 -5.76 0.69
N ARG A 42 -12.58 -4.61 0.01
CA ARG A 42 -13.43 -4.26 -1.16
C ARG A 42 -13.29 -5.27 -2.30
N LEU A 43 -12.09 -5.77 -2.54
CA LEU A 43 -11.83 -6.74 -3.61
C LEU A 43 -12.09 -8.20 -3.17
N GLY A 44 -12.50 -8.43 -1.91
CA GLY A 44 -12.75 -9.78 -1.40
C GLY A 44 -11.52 -10.69 -1.41
N ILE A 45 -10.32 -10.12 -1.35
CA ILE A 45 -9.07 -10.87 -1.47
C ILE A 45 -8.81 -11.60 -0.15
N LYS A 46 -8.83 -12.94 -0.21
CA LYS A 46 -8.37 -13.79 0.89
C LYS A 46 -6.85 -13.96 0.79
N GLY A 47 -6.11 -13.16 1.56
CA GLY A 47 -4.65 -13.21 1.66
C GLY A 47 -3.96 -11.89 1.37
N ASP A 48 -2.64 -11.90 1.33
CA ASP A 48 -1.80 -10.70 1.14
C ASP A 48 -1.00 -10.80 -0.16
N PRO A 49 -1.66 -10.56 -1.32
CA PRO A 49 -0.98 -10.68 -2.58
C PRO A 49 0.09 -9.58 -2.73
N GLU A 50 1.24 -9.97 -3.27
CA GLU A 50 2.41 -9.10 -3.40
C GLU A 50 2.12 -7.83 -4.20
N TRP A 51 1.25 -7.92 -5.21
CA TRP A 51 0.88 -6.79 -6.04
C TRP A 51 0.23 -5.66 -5.24
N LEU A 52 -0.46 -5.92 -4.12
CA LEU A 52 -1.03 -4.86 -3.26
C LEU A 52 0.04 -3.94 -2.66
N TYR A 53 1.26 -4.44 -2.50
CA TYR A 53 2.39 -3.71 -1.91
C TYR A 53 3.35 -3.13 -2.96
N LEU A 54 2.91 -3.01 -4.20
CA LEU A 54 3.66 -2.38 -5.29
C LEU A 54 3.04 -1.03 -5.64
N CYS A 55 3.86 0.01 -5.82
CA CYS A 55 3.38 1.27 -6.37
C CYS A 55 2.79 1.09 -7.78
N PRO A 56 1.96 2.02 -8.28
CA PRO A 56 1.29 1.88 -9.58
C PRO A 56 2.24 1.55 -10.74
N ASP A 57 3.43 2.16 -10.78
CA ASP A 57 4.41 1.93 -11.83
C ASP A 57 5.02 0.52 -11.76
N CYS A 58 5.48 0.11 -10.58
CA CYS A 58 6.02 -1.24 -10.37
C CYS A 58 4.96 -2.32 -10.59
N ARG A 59 3.70 -2.03 -10.24
CA ARG A 59 2.56 -2.95 -10.43
C ARG A 59 2.27 -3.18 -11.91
N ARG A 60 2.30 -2.14 -12.74
CA ARG A 60 2.16 -2.25 -14.20
C ARG A 60 3.26 -3.13 -14.80
N TYR A 61 4.51 -2.86 -14.42
CA TYR A 61 5.66 -3.66 -14.86
C TYR A 61 5.54 -5.13 -14.42
N TYR A 62 5.20 -5.38 -13.15
CA TYR A 62 5.02 -6.72 -12.60
C TYR A 62 3.93 -7.50 -13.35
N THR A 63 2.77 -6.89 -13.58
CA THR A 63 1.67 -7.52 -14.32
C THR A 63 2.08 -7.82 -15.76
N ALA A 64 2.70 -6.88 -16.47
CA ALA A 64 3.19 -7.10 -17.83
C ALA A 64 4.19 -8.27 -17.88
N LYS A 65 5.15 -8.29 -16.95
CA LYS A 65 6.12 -9.40 -16.83
C LYS A 65 5.40 -10.74 -16.61
N LYS A 66 4.43 -10.81 -15.69
CA LYS A 66 3.69 -12.06 -15.43
C LYS A 66 2.88 -12.53 -16.62
N MET A 67 2.27 -11.62 -17.37
CA MET A 67 1.54 -11.94 -18.60
C MET A 67 2.47 -12.48 -19.68
N LEU A 68 3.65 -11.88 -19.84
CA LEU A 68 4.68 -12.36 -20.76
C LEU A 68 5.23 -13.73 -20.33
N GLU A 69 5.53 -13.94 -19.05
CA GLU A 69 5.96 -15.25 -18.52
C GLU A 69 4.91 -16.34 -18.78
N ALA A 70 3.63 -16.02 -18.58
CA ALA A 70 2.53 -16.95 -18.85
C ALA A 70 2.34 -17.23 -20.34
N GLY A 71 2.38 -16.20 -21.19
CA GLY A 71 2.18 -16.32 -22.64
C GLY A 71 3.33 -17.01 -23.36
N LEU A 72 4.57 -16.85 -22.88
CA LEU A 72 5.76 -17.47 -23.46
C LEU A 72 6.10 -18.82 -22.82
N GLY A 73 5.42 -19.21 -21.74
CA GLY A 73 5.75 -20.42 -20.97
C GLY A 73 7.12 -20.34 -20.27
N ILE A 74 7.75 -19.17 -20.22
CA ILE A 74 9.07 -18.97 -19.62
C ILE A 74 8.88 -18.72 -18.12
N LYS A 75 9.02 -19.78 -17.32
CA LYS A 75 9.13 -19.64 -15.85
C LYS A 75 10.49 -19.03 -15.51
N GLY A 76 10.51 -17.72 -15.25
CA GLY A 76 11.63 -17.07 -14.58
C GLY A 76 12.59 -16.30 -15.48
N ALA A 77 12.12 -15.20 -16.07
CA ALA A 77 13.02 -14.14 -16.52
C ALA A 77 13.61 -13.42 -15.29
N ARG A 78 14.64 -14.01 -14.69
CA ARG A 78 15.54 -13.32 -13.75
C ARG A 78 16.35 -12.31 -14.56
N ASN A 79 16.01 -11.04 -14.39
CA ASN A 79 16.91 -9.91 -14.13
C ASN A 79 16.28 -8.58 -14.54
N LEU A 80 16.25 -7.63 -13.60
CA LEU A 80 16.47 -6.22 -13.92
C LEU A 80 17.53 -5.73 -12.93
N PRO A 81 18.81 -5.61 -13.33
CA PRO A 81 19.76 -4.82 -12.57
C PRO A 81 19.53 -3.36 -12.96
N GLY A 82 19.31 -2.47 -11.99
CA GLY A 82 19.25 -1.04 -12.27
C GLY A 82 18.30 -0.24 -11.40
N VAL A 83 18.51 -0.24 -10.09
CA VAL A 83 18.30 0.96 -9.28
C VAL A 83 19.61 1.16 -8.51
N GLN A 84 20.49 1.96 -9.11
CA GLN A 84 21.53 2.67 -8.39
C GLN A 84 21.20 4.15 -8.57
N SER A 85 21.07 4.85 -7.46
CA SER A 85 21.22 6.30 -7.34
C SER A 85 21.92 6.54 -6.02
#